data_AF-A0A1F5MGP8-F1
#
_entry.id   AF-A0A1F5MGP8-F1
#
_cell.length_a   1.000
_cell.length_b   1.000
_cell.length_c   1.000
_cell.angle_alpha   90.00
_cell.angle_beta   90.00
_cell.angle_gamma   90.00
#
_symmetry.space_group_name_H-M   'P 1'
#
loop_
_entity.id
_entity.type
_entity.pdbx_description
1 polymer ?
#
loop_
_entity_poly.entity_id
_entity_poly.type
_entity_poly.pdbx_seq_one_letter_code
_entity_poly.pdbx_strand_id
1 'polypeptide(L)'
;MFNNFKLPDLGAGIFILILWEVFWKGIGLWKAVKKGDTIWFVAMFLINFFGIIPIFYLWRTKQLEVVLEDIKQFFRQRFHK
;
A
#
# COMPACT_ATOMS: atom_id res chain seq x y z
N MET A 1 16.76 20.64 33.17
CA MET A 1 15.37 20.45 33.62
C MET A 1 14.56 19.74 32.52
N PHE A 2 15.00 18.55 32.05
CA PHE A 2 14.31 17.74 31.02
C PHE A 2 14.45 16.22 31.28
N ASN A 3 14.75 15.81 32.52
CA ASN A 3 14.94 14.40 32.84
C ASN A 3 13.74 13.93 33.67
N ASN A 4 12.63 13.63 33.01
CA ASN A 4 11.52 12.81 33.51
C ASN A 4 10.59 12.32 32.37
N PHE A 5 11.06 12.31 31.13
CA PHE A 5 10.30 11.72 30.04
C PHE A 5 10.44 10.19 30.11
N LYS A 6 9.57 9.55 30.90
CA LYS A 6 9.54 8.09 30.98
C LYS A 6 9.10 7.58 29.60
N LEU A 7 9.97 6.80 28.95
CA LEU A 7 9.69 6.13 27.68
C LEU A 7 8.39 5.27 27.59
N PRO A 8 7.73 4.79 28.68
CA PRO A 8 6.47 4.04 28.59
C PRO A 8 5.28 4.83 28.02
N ASP A 9 5.25 6.16 28.19
CA ASP A 9 4.09 6.97 27.78
C ASP A 9 4.05 7.23 26.26
N LEU A 10 5.20 7.19 25.59
CA LEU A 10 5.26 7.24 24.11
C LEU A 10 4.64 6.01 23.46
N GLY A 11 4.86 4.83 24.05
CA GLY A 11 4.37 3.57 23.49
C GLY A 11 2.86 3.55 23.38
N ALA A 12 2.16 4.02 24.42
CA ALA A 12 0.70 4.12 24.43
C ALA A 12 0.18 5.13 23.41
N GLY A 13 0.81 6.31 23.31
CA GLY A 13 0.44 7.33 22.33
C GLY A 13 0.64 6.87 20.88
N ILE A 14 1.77 6.25 20.58
CA ILE A 14 2.07 5.68 19.26
C ILE A 14 1.10 4.54 18.92
N PHE A 15 0.77 3.67 19.89
CA PHE A 15 -0.18 2.58 19.70
C PHE A 15 -1.58 3.09 19.32
N ILE A 16 -2.06 4.14 20.00
CA ILE A 16 -3.31 4.81 19.67
C ILE A 16 -3.26 5.42 18.26
N LEU A 17 -2.15 6.05 17.88
CA LEU A 17 -1.98 6.61 16.54
C LEU A 17 -1.97 5.53 15.44
N ILE A 18 -1.34 4.38 15.69
CA ILE A 18 -1.35 3.24 14.76
C ILE A 18 -2.76 2.69 14.60
N LEU A 19 -3.48 2.45 15.70
CA LEU A 19 -4.86 1.98 15.66
C LEU A 19 -5.77 2.96 14.91
N TRP A 20 -5.59 4.26 15.17
CA TRP A 20 -6.30 5.32 14.47
C TRP A 20 -6.01 5.30 12.97
N GLU A 21 -4.74 5.16 12.57
CA GLU A 21 -4.33 5.12 11.17
C GLU A 21 -4.88 3.88 10.43
N VAL A 22 -4.75 2.70 11.02
CA VAL A 22 -5.27 1.44 10.47
C VAL A 22 -6.79 1.47 10.33
N PHE A 23 -7.49 2.08 11.29
CA PHE A 23 -8.94 2.23 11.24
C PHE A 23 -9.40 3.05 10.02
N TRP A 24 -8.82 4.23 9.81
CA TRP A 24 -9.16 5.08 8.66
C TRP A 24 -8.73 4.47 7.33
N LYS A 25 -7.56 3.84 7.27
CA LYS A 25 -7.09 3.11 6.08
C LYS A 25 -7.99 1.94 5.72
N GLY A 26 -8.42 1.15 6.70
CA GLY A 26 -9.33 0.03 6.50
C GLY A 26 -10.68 0.45 5.93
N ILE A 27 -11.26 1.53 6.46
CA ILE A 27 -12.51 2.11 5.96
C ILE A 27 -12.34 2.64 4.52
N GLY A 28 -11.23 3.32 4.24
CA GLY A 28 -10.89 3.81 2.91
C GLY A 28 -10.77 2.69 1.88
N LEU A 29 -10.06 1.61 2.22
CA LEU A 29 -9.91 0.41 1.39
C LEU A 29 -11.26 -0.28 1.15
N TRP A 30 -12.07 -0.49 2.20
CA TRP A 30 -13.40 -1.11 2.09
C TRP A 30 -14.31 -0.34 1.12
N LYS A 31 -14.29 1.00 1.20
CA LYS A 31 -15.07 1.87 0.32
C LYS A 31 -14.54 1.87 -1.11
N ALA A 32 -13.22 1.86 -1.30
CA ALA A 32 -12.59 1.78 -2.62
C ALA A 32 -12.93 0.48 -3.36
N VAL A 33 -12.89 -0.67 -2.65
CA VAL A 33 -13.30 -1.97 -3.20
C VAL A 33 -14.77 -1.95 -3.60
N LYS A 34 -15.67 -1.46 -2.73
CA LYS A 34 -17.10 -1.37 -3.04
C LYS A 34 -17.43 -0.47 -4.23
N LYS A 35 -16.59 0.53 -4.50
CA LYS A 35 -16.79 1.50 -5.59
C LYS A 35 -16.05 1.10 -6.88
N GLY A 36 -15.28 0.01 -6.87
CA GLY A 36 -14.44 -0.40 -8.00
C GLY A 36 -13.23 0.52 -8.24
N ASP A 37 -12.94 1.42 -7.31
CA ASP A 37 -11.87 2.43 -7.40
C ASP A 37 -10.51 1.78 -7.09
N THR A 38 -10.06 0.91 -8.00
CA THR A 38 -8.83 0.11 -7.88
C THR A 38 -7.59 0.99 -7.69
N ILE A 39 -7.60 2.20 -8.27
CA ILE A 39 -6.53 3.19 -8.12
C ILE A 39 -6.42 3.68 -6.66
N TRP A 40 -7.54 3.96 -5.99
CA TRP A 40 -7.56 4.41 -4.59
C TRP A 40 -7.24 3.27 -3.62
N PHE A 41 -7.63 2.04 -3.96
CA PHE A 41 -7.24 0.85 -3.21
C PHE A 41 -5.71 0.67 -3.24
N VAL A 42 -5.12 0.72 -4.45
CA VAL A 42 -3.67 0.62 -4.63
C VAL A 42 -2.96 1.81 -3.97
N ALA A 43 -3.46 3.04 -4.09
CA ALA A 43 -2.86 4.20 -3.43
C ALA A 43 -2.80 4.06 -1.90
N MET A 44 -3.90 3.63 -1.26
CA MET A 44 -3.97 3.41 0.19
C MET A 44 -3.08 2.25 0.66
N PHE A 45 -2.91 1.22 -0.18
CA PHE A 45 -2.05 0.06 0.07
C PHE A 45 -0.56 0.42 -0.10
N LEU A 46 -0.23 1.22 -1.11
CA LEU A 46 1.13 1.60 -1.47
C LEU A 46 1.72 2.72 -0.60
N ILE A 47 0.88 3.49 0.08
CA ILE A 47 1.33 4.56 0.98
C ILE A 47 2.13 4.01 2.17
N ASN A 48 2.07 2.70 2.45
CA ASN A 48 2.96 2.01 3.38
C ASN A 48 4.22 1.42 2.70
N PHE A 49 4.96 2.30 2.02
CA PHE A 49 6.42 2.23 1.87
C PHE A 49 7.11 1.65 0.63
N PHE A 50 6.59 0.74 -0.21
CA PHE A 50 7.51 0.12 -1.21
C PHE A 50 6.99 -0.23 -2.61
N GLY A 51 5.74 0.05 -2.96
CA GLY A 51 5.27 -0.25 -4.33
C GLY A 51 5.18 0.95 -5.28
N ILE A 52 5.17 2.20 -4.78
CA ILE A 52 5.03 3.37 -5.66
C ILE A 52 6.34 3.70 -6.40
N ILE A 53 7.49 3.51 -5.75
CA ILE A 53 8.82 3.78 -6.34
C ILE A 53 9.10 2.81 -7.51
N PRO A 54 8.88 1.48 -7.38
CA PRO A 54 9.04 0.56 -8.49
C PRO A 54 8.07 0.83 -9.65
N ILE A 55 6.79 1.12 -9.37
CA ILE A 55 5.80 1.42 -10.42
C ILE A 55 6.17 2.71 -11.17
N PHE A 56 6.61 3.75 -10.45
CA PHE A 56 7.07 4.99 -11.06
C PHE A 56 8.33 4.78 -11.93
N TYR A 57 9.28 3.96 -11.46
CA TYR A 57 10.47 3.60 -12.23
C TYR A 57 10.11 2.81 -13.50
N LEU A 58 9.21 1.83 -13.40
CA LEU A 58 8.72 1.05 -14.54
C LEU A 58 7.91 1.89 -15.53
N TRP A 59 7.14 2.87 -15.04
CA TRP A 59 6.42 3.83 -15.86
C TRP A 59 7.38 4.77 -16.60
N ARG A 60 8.37 5.33 -15.90
CA ARG A 60 9.38 6.23 -16.48
C ARG A 60 10.24 5.54 -17.54
N THR A 61 10.52 4.26 -17.37
CA THR A 61 11.28 3.45 -18.33
C THR A 61 10.42 2.86 -19.46
N LYS A 62 9.10 3.12 -19.47
CA LYS A 62 8.09 2.50 -20.36
C LYS A 62 8.05 0.96 -20.32
N GLN A 63 8.65 0.35 -19.30
CA GLN A 63 8.67 -1.11 -19.15
C GLN A 63 7.38 -1.67 -18.54
N LEU A 64 6.50 -0.79 -18.05
CA LEU A 64 5.23 -1.18 -17.45
C LEU A 64 4.36 -2.04 -18.41
N GLU A 65 4.27 -1.68 -19.69
CA GLU A 65 3.48 -2.42 -20.68
C GLU A 65 4.09 -3.80 -20.97
N VAL A 66 5.42 -3.89 -21.05
CA VAL A 66 6.16 -5.16 -21.26
C VAL A 66 5.93 -6.12 -20.11
N VAL A 67 6.10 -5.65 -18.87
CA VAL A 67 5.88 -6.47 -17.66
C VAL A 67 4.43 -6.94 -17.56
N LEU A 68 3.46 -6.09 -17.93
CA LEU A 68 2.05 -6.47 -17.95
C LEU A 68 1.74 -7.53 -19.00
N GLU A 69 2.33 -7.46 -20.19
CA GLU A 69 2.19 -8.48 -21.22
C GLU A 69 2.86 -9.80 -20.80
N ASP A 70 4.05 -9.75 -20.19
CA ASP A 70 4.73 -10.95 -19.65
C ASP A 70 3.90 -11.63 -18.55
N ILE A 71 3.32 -10.85 -17.62
CA ILE A 71 2.45 -11.39 -16.58
C ILE A 71 1.19 -11.99 -17.20
N LYS A 72 0.53 -11.28 -18.13
CA LYS A 72 -0.64 -11.83 -18.84
C LYS A 72 -0.29 -13.13 -19.55
N GLN A 73 0.87 -13.20 -20.20
CA GLN A 73 1.33 -14.39 -20.91
C GLN A 73 1.65 -15.54 -19.94
N PHE A 74 2.32 -15.24 -18.83
CA PHE A 74 2.59 -16.19 -17.75
C PHE A 74 1.29 -16.77 -17.19
N PHE A 75 0.31 -15.94 -16.84
CA PHE A 75 -0.98 -16.42 -16.33
C PHE A 75 -1.76 -17.18 -17.40
N ARG A 76 -1.77 -16.70 -18.65
CA ARG A 76 -2.41 -17.40 -19.79
C ARG A 76 -1.77 -18.78 -20.02
N GLN A 77 -0.46 -18.90 -19.89
CA GLN A 77 0.24 -20.19 -19.97
C GLN A 77 0.00 -21.06 -18.74
N ARG A 78 0.00 -20.46 -17.55
CA ARG A 78 -0.05 -21.16 -16.26
C ARG A 78 -1.44 -21.71 -15.93
N PHE A 79 -2.49 -21.09 -16.46
CA PHE A 79 -3.88 -21.46 -16.25
C PHE A 79 -4.51 -22.17 -17.47
N HIS A 80 -3.75 -22.40 -18.56
CA HIS A 80 -4.13 -23.35 -19.61
C HIS A 80 -3.59 -24.77 -19.32
N LYS A 81 -4.01 -25.31 -18.18
CA LYS A 81 -4.07 -26.76 -17.93
C LYS A 81 -5.48 -27.10 -17.49
#